data_AF-A0AAR5Q782-F1
#
_entry.id   AF-A0AAR5Q782-F1
#
_cell.length_a   1.000
_cell.length_b   1.000
_cell.length_c   1.000
_cell.angle_alpha   90.00
_cell.angle_beta   90.00
_cell.angle_gamma   90.00
#
_symmetry.space_group_name_H-M   'P 1'
#
loop_
_entity.id
_entity.type
_entity.pdbx_description
1 polymer ?
#
loop_
_entity_poly.entity_id
_entity_poly.type
_entity_poly.pdbx_seq_one_letter_code
_entity_poly.pdbx_strand_id
1 'polypeptide(L)'
;AFKQLKNNWLETLVFNIRMCIGDLGKGWFDINEKNFKIYETSKLNRFMELVKYRMQYTLRLLVENTLQVFISLVETPCWPCLSVEDDFVWGEDLLNSPFMGQAAPLFSLQLRMDESGAFYSTTPESFAEVLLKLFDEALTQTHQIRQVHPLLLSNLRFPPDLCLSSVGLLAEEVCNVRNRFLLAYEKACIPLRAYAKEFDVHVNLYSLIISDYIKNYEIDSKTAAEVKEDISLHHRLKRSLEETLPNLIFIGPFYVQIDHLRVFLINKRQEIINKLLDLFSARMKQSIEDLLQEYKNVMVKLAVKPESIEHIFEIRDWMETIPMSVKSLEETCKRYLLEYDVLDHFWYALGNEDFENKWEAIGWPLRIYQQVDVADKFLKEEEERYYKLQLNDEFTLNDRIDTLTTQVVSMSGYRDVSKTHEYTQEIRKVW
;
A
#
# COMPACT_ATOMS: atom_id res chain seq x y z
N ALA A 1 13.52 31.45 31.33
CA ALA A 1 13.22 31.49 32.77
C ALA A 1 14.46 31.29 33.66
N PHE A 2 15.09 30.11 33.70
CA PHE A 2 16.20 29.84 34.64
C PHE A 2 17.41 30.78 34.50
N LYS A 3 17.78 31.21 33.29
CA LYS A 3 18.85 32.21 33.09
C LYS A 3 18.52 33.56 33.74
N GLN A 4 17.25 33.97 33.74
CA GLN A 4 16.82 35.22 34.39
C GLN A 4 16.87 35.10 35.93
N LEU A 5 16.50 33.93 36.47
CA LEU A 5 16.59 33.67 37.91
C LEU A 5 18.04 33.54 38.40
N LYS A 6 18.90 32.85 37.63
CA LYS A 6 20.31 32.63 38.00
C LYS A 6 21.18 33.88 37.83
N ASN A 7 20.86 34.78 36.89
CA ASN A 7 21.71 35.95 36.60
C ASN A 7 20.98 37.26 36.92
N ASN A 8 20.02 37.66 36.09
CA ASN A 8 19.41 38.99 36.17
C ASN A 8 18.78 39.31 37.53
N TRP A 9 18.08 38.34 38.14
CA TRP A 9 17.47 38.53 39.46
C TRP A 9 18.52 38.76 40.54
N LEU A 10 19.61 37.98 40.52
CA LEU A 10 20.72 38.14 41.46
C LEU A 10 21.46 39.46 41.23
N GLU A 11 21.81 39.78 39.99
CA GLU A 11 22.52 41.02 39.63
C GLU A 11 21.72 42.27 40.02
N THR A 12 20.40 42.25 39.79
CA THR A 12 19.52 43.37 40.16
C THR A 12 19.46 43.55 41.67
N LEU A 13 19.35 42.44 42.43
CA LEU A 13 19.35 42.50 43.89
C LEU A 13 20.69 42.97 44.45
N VAL A 14 21.80 42.46 43.92
CA VAL A 14 23.16 42.88 44.28
C VAL A 14 23.35 44.38 44.00
N PHE A 15 22.94 44.85 42.82
CA PHE A 15 23.02 46.25 42.43
C PHE A 15 22.21 47.14 43.39
N ASN A 16 20.94 46.81 43.63
CA ASN A 16 20.07 47.61 44.50
C ASN A 16 20.59 47.65 45.94
N ILE A 17 21.05 46.52 46.49
CA ILE A 17 21.60 46.47 47.84
C ILE A 17 22.89 47.32 47.92
N ARG A 18 23.76 47.23 46.91
CA ARG A 18 25.00 48.03 46.86
C ARG A 18 24.69 49.53 46.74
N MET A 19 23.70 49.92 45.96
CA MET A 19 23.29 51.33 45.84
C MET A 19 22.75 51.89 47.16
N CYS A 20 22.02 51.10 47.95
CA CYS A 20 21.45 51.59 49.21
C CYS A 20 22.44 51.59 50.39
N ILE A 21 23.35 50.61 50.44
CA ILE A 21 24.19 50.34 51.62
C ILE A 21 25.68 50.68 51.36
N GLY A 22 26.10 50.77 50.08
CA GLY A 22 27.49 51.01 49.69
C GLY A 22 28.08 52.33 50.21
N ASP A 23 27.25 53.37 50.30
CA ASP A 23 27.70 54.71 50.71
C ASP A 23 27.71 54.91 52.24
N LEU A 24 27.22 53.94 53.02
CA LEU A 24 27.14 54.04 54.49
C LEU A 24 28.51 53.94 55.18
N GLY A 25 29.56 53.51 54.47
CA GLY A 25 30.94 53.49 54.95
C GLY A 25 31.17 52.58 56.17
N LYS A 26 32.11 52.99 57.04
CA LYS A 26 32.50 52.21 58.23
C LYS A 26 31.37 52.19 59.27
N GLY A 27 30.92 51.00 59.65
CA GLY A 27 29.87 50.83 60.67
C GLY A 27 29.29 49.41 60.66
N TRP A 28 28.14 49.24 61.30
CA TRP A 28 27.47 47.92 61.41
C TRP A 28 26.99 47.31 60.07
N PHE A 29 27.08 48.06 58.97
CA PHE A 29 26.67 47.68 57.61
C PHE A 29 27.82 47.74 56.58
N ASP A 30 29.08 47.65 57.02
CA ASP A 30 30.23 47.72 56.13
C ASP A 30 30.33 46.50 55.18
N ILE A 31 30.09 46.72 53.90
CA ILE A 31 30.16 45.69 52.83
C ILE A 31 31.62 45.28 52.56
N ASN A 32 32.60 46.11 52.92
CA ASN A 32 34.02 45.85 52.68
C ASN A 32 34.70 45.07 53.82
N GLU A 33 33.94 44.58 54.81
CA GLU A 33 34.44 43.81 55.95
C GLU A 33 35.28 42.60 55.49
N LYS A 34 36.43 42.40 56.15
CA LYS A 34 37.41 41.34 55.81
C LYS A 34 37.43 40.22 56.84
N ASN A 35 36.96 40.49 58.06
CA ASN A 35 36.99 39.53 59.15
C ASN A 35 35.61 38.87 59.33
N PHE A 36 35.55 37.56 59.09
CA PHE A 36 34.33 36.78 59.21
C PHE A 36 33.70 36.84 60.60
N LYS A 37 34.50 36.89 61.68
CA LYS A 37 33.99 36.97 63.06
C LYS A 37 33.27 38.29 63.34
N ILE A 38 33.75 39.38 62.74
CA ILE A 38 33.12 40.71 62.86
C ILE A 38 31.83 40.71 62.05
N TYR A 39 31.85 40.12 60.85
CA TYR A 39 30.67 39.95 60.02
C TYR A 39 29.56 39.17 60.75
N GLU A 40 29.85 38.02 61.35
CA GLU A 40 28.85 37.18 62.05
C GLU A 40 28.06 37.94 63.13
N THR A 41 28.73 38.83 63.87
CA THR A 41 28.13 39.63 64.95
C THR A 41 27.51 40.95 64.47
N SER A 42 27.67 41.29 63.19
CA SER A 42 27.21 42.55 62.61
C SER A 42 25.70 42.58 62.31
N LYS A 43 25.14 43.80 62.19
CA LYS A 43 23.77 43.99 61.69
C LYS A 43 23.66 43.65 60.21
N LEU A 44 24.75 43.74 59.45
CA LEU A 44 24.84 43.33 58.05
C LEU A 44 24.52 41.84 57.88
N ASN A 45 25.05 40.97 58.74
CA ASN A 45 24.75 39.54 58.68
C ASN A 45 23.24 39.28 58.87
N ARG A 46 22.61 39.89 59.89
CA ARG A 46 21.16 39.78 60.13
C ARG A 46 20.33 40.30 58.95
N PHE A 47 20.78 41.37 58.29
CA PHE A 47 20.15 41.88 57.08
C PHE A 47 20.29 40.91 55.90
N MET A 48 21.49 40.33 55.70
CA MET A 48 21.74 39.38 54.63
C MET A 48 20.99 38.05 54.84
N GLU A 49 20.82 37.61 56.08
CA GLU A 49 19.93 36.51 56.46
C GLU A 49 18.47 36.83 56.10
N LEU A 50 17.99 38.05 56.41
CA LEU A 50 16.65 38.49 56.03
C LEU A 50 16.46 38.49 54.50
N VAL A 51 17.43 39.01 53.74
CA VAL A 51 17.41 38.99 52.27
C VAL A 51 17.34 37.56 51.76
N LYS A 52 18.16 36.65 52.30
CA LYS A 52 18.14 35.23 51.97
C LYS A 52 16.76 34.62 52.21
N TYR A 53 16.15 34.81 53.39
CA TYR A 53 14.83 34.26 53.69
C TYR A 53 13.74 34.83 52.78
N ARG A 54 13.79 36.14 52.46
CA ARG A 54 12.85 36.76 51.51
C ARG A 54 13.00 36.19 50.11
N MET A 55 14.24 36.00 49.63
CA MET A 55 14.49 35.36 48.33
C MET A 55 13.98 33.92 48.29
N GLN A 56 14.25 33.13 49.34
CA GLN A 56 13.76 31.75 49.44
C GLN A 56 12.24 31.69 49.43
N TYR A 57 11.57 32.59 50.16
CA TYR A 57 10.11 32.69 50.18
C TYR A 57 9.54 33.04 48.79
N THR A 58 10.09 34.04 48.11
CA THR A 58 9.64 34.40 46.75
C THR A 58 9.88 33.27 45.75
N LEU A 59 11.01 32.57 45.86
CA LEU A 59 11.31 31.41 45.03
C LEU A 59 10.32 30.27 45.28
N ARG A 60 9.97 30.00 46.54
CA ARG A 60 8.96 29.01 46.92
C ARG A 60 7.60 29.32 46.31
N LEU A 61 7.10 30.55 46.47
CA LEU A 61 5.82 30.98 45.87
C LEU A 61 5.81 30.84 44.34
N LEU A 62 6.92 31.18 43.68
CA LEU A 62 7.05 31.04 42.23
C LEU A 62 6.94 29.58 41.81
N VAL A 63 7.63 28.68 42.54
CA VAL A 63 7.59 27.24 42.28
C VAL A 63 6.18 26.69 42.51
N GLU A 64 5.54 27.00 43.63
CA GLU A 64 4.16 26.58 43.94
C GLU A 64 3.16 27.00 42.84
N ASN A 65 3.23 28.26 42.40
CA ASN A 65 2.37 28.74 41.32
C ASN A 65 2.65 28.01 39.99
N THR A 66 3.93 27.77 39.68
CA THR A 66 4.31 27.04 38.46
C THR A 66 3.87 25.58 38.51
N LEU A 67 3.92 24.95 39.68
CA LEU A 67 3.42 23.59 39.91
C LEU A 67 1.91 23.49 39.65
N GLN A 68 1.13 24.47 40.10
CA GLN A 68 -0.32 24.52 39.82
C GLN A 68 -0.62 24.70 38.33
N VAL A 69 0.13 25.56 37.63
CA VAL A 69 0.00 25.72 36.17
C VAL A 69 0.41 24.44 35.43
N PHE A 70 1.47 23.78 35.87
CA PHE A 70 1.93 22.52 35.28
C PHE A 70 0.89 21.41 35.43
N ILE A 71 0.40 21.16 36.66
CA ILE A 71 -0.59 20.09 36.89
C ILE A 71 -1.87 20.35 36.12
N SER A 72 -2.36 21.59 36.08
CA SER A 72 -3.56 21.94 35.31
C SER A 72 -3.36 21.72 33.81
N LEU A 73 -2.21 22.12 33.24
CA LEU A 73 -1.91 21.86 31.83
C LEU A 73 -1.93 20.37 31.49
N VAL A 74 -1.38 19.55 32.38
CA VAL A 74 -1.09 18.14 32.16
C VAL A 74 -2.28 17.22 32.49
N GLU A 75 -3.03 17.55 33.54
CA GLU A 75 -4.16 16.75 34.03
C GLU A 75 -5.47 17.07 33.29
N THR A 76 -5.69 18.32 32.87
CA THR A 76 -6.96 18.75 32.22
C THR A 76 -7.31 17.89 30.99
N PRO A 77 -6.37 17.60 30.07
CA PRO A 77 -6.66 16.72 28.93
C PRO A 77 -6.93 15.26 29.32
N CYS A 78 -6.47 14.84 30.50
CA CYS A 78 -6.63 13.46 30.99
C CYS A 78 -7.95 13.23 31.74
N TRP A 79 -8.68 14.29 32.11
CA TRP A 79 -9.93 14.18 32.88
C TRP A 79 -10.96 13.19 32.32
N PRO A 80 -11.21 13.11 31.00
CA PRO A 80 -12.15 12.11 30.45
C PRO A 80 -11.71 10.67 30.72
N CYS A 81 -10.40 10.42 30.85
CA CYS A 81 -9.85 9.08 31.04
C CYS A 81 -9.79 8.64 32.52
N LEU A 82 -9.97 9.55 33.49
CA LEU A 82 -9.78 9.25 34.91
C LEU A 82 -10.76 8.21 35.46
N SER A 83 -11.98 8.16 34.92
CA SER A 83 -13.04 7.23 35.31
C SER A 83 -12.97 5.87 34.58
N VAL A 84 -11.90 5.61 33.82
CA VAL A 84 -11.76 4.37 33.05
C VAL A 84 -11.34 3.21 33.94
N GLU A 85 -12.08 2.11 33.84
CA GLU A 85 -11.75 0.83 34.46
C GLU A 85 -10.62 0.11 33.70
N ASP A 86 -9.87 -0.72 34.40
CA ASP A 86 -8.65 -1.34 33.84
C ASP A 86 -8.94 -2.38 32.74
N ASP A 87 -10.17 -2.90 32.68
CA ASP A 87 -10.65 -3.89 31.71
C ASP A 87 -11.39 -3.25 30.51
N PHE A 88 -11.28 -1.94 30.33
CA PHE A 88 -11.94 -1.21 29.26
C PHE A 88 -11.59 -1.75 27.86
N VAL A 89 -12.64 -1.94 27.04
CA VAL A 89 -12.57 -2.30 25.63
C VAL A 89 -13.18 -1.17 24.83
N TRP A 90 -12.56 -0.80 23.70
CA TRP A 90 -12.97 0.37 22.93
C TRP A 90 -14.31 0.14 22.21
N GLY A 91 -14.45 -0.97 21.50
CA GLY A 91 -15.65 -1.32 20.74
C GLY A 91 -15.60 -0.89 19.26
N GLU A 92 -16.75 -0.93 18.59
CA GLU A 92 -16.84 -0.83 17.13
C GLU A 92 -16.70 0.61 16.57
N ASP A 93 -16.99 1.64 17.37
CA ASP A 93 -16.93 3.04 16.91
C ASP A 93 -15.49 3.56 16.99
N LEU A 94 -14.74 3.40 15.91
CA LEU A 94 -13.38 3.93 15.79
C LEU A 94 -13.35 5.42 15.40
N LEU A 95 -14.47 6.03 15.03
CA LEU A 95 -14.51 7.41 14.54
C LEU A 95 -14.67 8.40 15.69
N ASN A 96 -15.56 8.09 16.65
CA ASN A 96 -15.87 8.99 17.75
C ASN A 96 -15.18 8.55 19.03
N SER A 97 -14.42 9.45 19.62
CA SER A 97 -13.78 9.20 20.92
C SER A 97 -14.71 9.61 22.07
N PRO A 98 -15.00 8.71 23.02
CA PRO A 98 -15.67 9.08 24.26
C PRO A 98 -14.74 9.87 25.21
N PHE A 99 -13.44 9.92 24.93
CA PHE A 99 -12.41 10.55 25.76
C PHE A 99 -11.99 11.93 25.27
N MET A 100 -12.88 12.64 24.57
CA MET A 100 -12.61 13.99 24.09
C MET A 100 -12.68 15.00 25.24
N GLY A 101 -11.53 15.57 25.60
CA GLY A 101 -11.44 16.62 26.61
C GLY A 101 -11.79 18.01 26.06
N GLN A 102 -12.10 18.95 26.95
CA GLN A 102 -12.27 20.37 26.58
C GLN A 102 -10.94 21.06 26.28
N ALA A 103 -9.83 20.51 26.78
CA ALA A 103 -8.49 21.00 26.54
C ALA A 103 -7.84 20.33 25.33
N ALA A 104 -6.94 21.07 24.66
CA ALA A 104 -6.18 20.54 23.55
C ALA A 104 -5.25 19.39 23.98
N PRO A 105 -5.07 18.35 23.15
CA PRO A 105 -4.11 17.30 23.41
C PRO A 105 -2.68 17.85 23.42
N LEU A 106 -1.81 17.23 24.22
CA LEU A 106 -0.42 17.64 24.38
C LEU A 106 0.53 16.86 23.47
N PHE A 107 0.19 15.61 23.16
CA PHE A 107 1.12 14.67 22.54
C PHE A 107 0.62 14.11 21.21
N SER A 108 1.56 13.96 20.29
CA SER A 108 1.38 13.28 19.01
C SER A 108 1.68 11.81 19.13
N LEU A 109 0.82 10.97 18.57
CA LEU A 109 1.09 9.57 18.35
C LEU A 109 0.70 9.18 16.94
N GLN A 110 1.48 8.30 16.34
CA GLN A 110 1.12 7.65 15.09
C GLN A 110 0.79 6.19 15.39
N LEU A 111 -0.37 5.72 14.95
CA LEU A 111 -0.72 4.30 15.00
C LEU A 111 -0.04 3.58 13.82
N ARG A 112 0.67 2.51 14.14
CA ARG A 112 1.37 1.63 13.19
C ARG A 112 0.92 0.20 13.43
N MET A 113 1.27 -0.68 12.50
CA MET A 113 0.93 -2.09 12.57
C MET A 113 2.10 -2.91 12.05
N ASP A 114 2.30 -4.08 12.66
CA ASP A 114 3.20 -5.13 12.19
C ASP A 114 2.50 -6.49 12.23
N GLU A 115 3.28 -7.57 12.09
CA GLU A 115 2.78 -8.95 12.14
C GLU A 115 2.22 -9.35 13.51
N SER A 116 2.61 -8.65 14.59
CA SER A 116 2.19 -8.94 15.95
C SER A 116 0.95 -8.19 16.39
N GLY A 117 0.65 -7.05 15.77
CA GLY A 117 -0.53 -6.25 16.05
C GLY A 117 -0.35 -4.76 15.76
N ALA A 118 -1.32 -3.97 16.18
CA ALA A 118 -1.23 -2.52 16.13
C ALA A 118 -0.46 -1.97 17.34
N PHE A 119 0.43 -1.00 17.10
CA PHE A 119 1.24 -0.36 18.13
C PHE A 119 1.46 1.12 17.81
N TYR A 120 1.88 1.89 18.82
CA TYR A 120 2.15 3.32 18.66
C TYR A 120 3.61 3.60 18.33
N SER A 121 3.85 4.69 17.60
CA SER A 121 5.21 5.18 17.30
C SER A 121 6.09 5.39 18.54
N THR A 122 5.46 5.71 19.67
CA THR A 122 6.10 5.89 20.98
C THR A 122 5.31 5.08 22.00
N THR A 123 6.01 4.41 22.92
CA THR A 123 5.35 3.64 23.98
C THR A 123 4.57 4.57 24.92
N PRO A 124 3.27 4.32 25.15
CA PRO A 124 2.42 5.18 26.00
C PRO A 124 2.99 5.44 27.41
N GLU A 125 3.62 4.43 28.00
CA GLU A 125 4.15 4.48 29.35
C GLU A 125 5.34 5.46 29.46
N SER A 126 6.07 5.68 28.36
CA SER A 126 7.24 6.56 28.34
C SER A 126 6.89 8.04 28.58
N PHE A 127 5.66 8.47 28.26
CA PHE A 127 5.24 9.86 28.48
C PHE A 127 5.21 10.21 29.97
N ALA A 128 4.68 9.32 30.81
CA ALA A 128 4.66 9.51 32.26
C ALA A 128 6.08 9.59 32.83
N GLU A 129 6.99 8.72 32.36
CA GLU A 129 8.40 8.73 32.79
C GLU A 129 9.13 10.02 32.39
N VAL A 130 8.94 10.48 31.15
CA VAL A 130 9.57 11.70 30.65
C VAL A 130 9.03 12.93 31.37
N LEU A 131 7.71 13.00 31.60
CA LEU A 131 7.10 14.08 32.37
C LEU A 131 7.63 14.11 33.81
N LEU A 132 7.78 12.94 34.45
CA LEU A 132 8.37 12.84 35.78
C LEU A 132 9.81 13.32 35.81
N LYS A 133 10.64 12.91 34.85
CA LYS A 133 12.03 13.36 34.73
C LYS A 133 12.11 14.87 34.53
N LEU A 134 11.28 15.44 33.65
CA LEU A 134 11.23 16.88 33.41
C LEU A 134 10.78 17.66 34.66
N PHE A 135 9.81 17.13 35.39
CA PHE A 135 9.30 17.68 36.63
C PHE A 135 10.39 17.73 37.73
N ASP A 136 11.06 16.60 37.96
CA ASP A 136 12.10 16.50 38.99
C ASP A 136 13.35 17.33 38.63
N GLU A 137 13.75 17.35 37.35
CA GLU A 137 14.86 18.18 36.87
C GLU A 137 14.54 19.67 37.03
N ALA A 138 13.33 20.10 36.66
CA ALA A 138 12.92 21.50 36.81
C ALA A 138 12.98 21.96 38.28
N LEU A 139 12.54 21.12 39.23
CA LEU A 139 12.62 21.40 40.65
C LEU A 139 14.07 21.41 41.15
N THR A 140 14.91 20.47 40.71
CA THR A 140 16.33 20.41 41.07
C THR A 140 17.07 21.67 40.62
N GLN A 141 16.74 22.21 39.45
CA GLN A 141 17.32 23.45 38.92
C GLN A 141 17.02 24.69 39.79
N THR A 142 15.92 24.70 40.55
CA THR A 142 15.59 25.81 41.46
C THR A 142 16.54 25.89 42.66
N HIS A 143 17.14 24.76 43.06
CA HIS A 143 18.12 24.68 44.15
C HIS A 143 19.53 25.14 43.72
N GLN A 144 19.74 25.41 42.43
CA GLN A 144 21.04 25.87 41.91
C GLN A 144 21.19 27.39 41.89
N ILE A 145 20.20 28.14 42.42
CA ILE A 145 20.27 29.61 42.46
C ILE A 145 21.19 30.02 43.61
N ARG A 146 22.27 30.75 43.30
CA ARG A 146 23.26 31.19 44.30
C ARG A 146 22.68 32.20 45.29
N GLN A 147 23.22 32.22 46.51
CA GLN A 147 22.92 33.26 47.48
C GLN A 147 23.60 34.59 47.08
N VAL A 148 23.02 35.70 47.55
CA VAL A 148 23.56 37.05 47.29
C VAL A 148 24.82 37.33 48.11
N HIS A 149 25.05 36.61 49.21
CA HIS A 149 26.20 36.79 50.12
C HIS A 149 27.56 36.87 49.40
N PRO A 150 27.96 35.89 48.56
CA PRO A 150 29.28 35.89 47.94
C PRO A 150 29.43 36.95 46.84
N LEU A 151 28.31 37.44 46.28
CA LEU A 151 28.29 38.45 45.22
C LEU A 151 28.45 39.87 45.78
N LEU A 152 27.90 40.12 46.97
CA LEU A 152 28.01 41.42 47.64
C LEU A 152 29.30 41.56 48.46
N LEU A 153 29.65 40.52 49.22
CA LEU A 153 30.73 40.54 50.20
C LEU A 153 32.00 39.90 49.64
N SER A 154 32.56 40.52 48.59
CA SER A 154 33.70 39.98 47.83
C SER A 154 34.98 39.80 48.64
N ASN A 155 35.09 40.47 49.79
CA ASN A 155 36.26 40.41 50.67
C ASN A 155 36.19 39.25 51.69
N LEU A 156 35.05 38.57 51.79
CA LEU A 156 34.84 37.39 52.63
C LEU A 156 34.87 36.11 51.79
N ARG A 157 35.34 35.02 52.39
CA ARG A 157 35.38 33.71 51.73
C ARG A 157 34.14 32.91 52.09
N PHE A 158 33.36 32.53 51.08
CA PHE A 158 32.17 31.68 51.21
C PHE A 158 32.39 30.34 50.52
N PRO A 159 31.65 29.29 50.91
CA PRO A 159 31.61 28.03 50.17
C PRO A 159 31.18 28.24 48.71
N PRO A 160 31.76 27.50 47.74
CA PRO A 160 31.45 27.67 46.32
C PRO A 160 30.00 27.29 45.98
N ASP A 161 29.38 26.38 46.75
CA ASP A 161 28.04 25.83 46.51
C ASP A 161 26.96 26.48 47.38
N LEU A 162 27.14 27.75 47.74
CA LEU A 162 26.20 28.47 48.59
C LEU A 162 24.94 28.90 47.81
N CYS A 163 23.96 28.00 47.73
CA CYS A 163 22.70 28.20 47.02
C CYS A 163 21.51 28.47 47.96
N LEU A 164 20.41 28.95 47.37
CA LEU A 164 19.11 29.10 48.02
C LEU A 164 18.44 27.72 48.16
N SER A 165 17.65 27.57 49.21
CA SER A 165 16.78 26.41 49.39
C SER A 165 15.38 26.78 48.88
N SER A 166 14.84 25.95 48.00
CA SER A 166 13.49 26.05 47.47
C SER A 166 12.64 24.87 47.98
N VAL A 167 11.57 24.54 47.27
CA VAL A 167 10.68 23.42 47.60
C VAL A 167 11.39 22.10 47.30
N GLY A 168 11.54 21.25 48.32
CA GLY A 168 12.18 19.95 48.17
C GLY A 168 11.35 18.94 47.38
N LEU A 169 12.02 17.96 46.77
CA LEU A 169 11.38 16.90 45.97
C LEU A 169 10.44 15.98 46.77
N LEU A 170 10.60 15.96 48.09
CA LEU A 170 9.79 15.19 49.05
C LEU A 170 8.76 16.05 49.79
N ALA A 171 8.62 17.32 49.43
CA ALA A 171 7.56 18.15 49.99
C ALA A 171 6.19 17.58 49.62
N GLU A 172 5.24 17.63 50.54
CA GLU A 172 3.90 17.06 50.37
C GLU A 172 3.19 17.62 49.11
N GLU A 173 3.29 18.92 48.87
CA GLU A 173 2.74 19.60 47.68
C GLU A 173 3.31 19.03 46.37
N VAL A 174 4.61 18.74 46.35
CA VAL A 174 5.31 18.16 45.18
C VAL A 174 4.92 16.70 44.98
N CYS A 175 4.88 15.92 46.05
CA CYS A 175 4.45 14.53 46.01
C CYS A 175 3.00 14.39 45.56
N ASN A 176 2.11 15.27 46.00
CA ASN A 176 0.71 15.29 45.60
C ASN A 176 0.56 15.59 44.10
N VAL A 177 1.28 16.58 43.58
CA VAL A 177 1.31 16.87 42.13
C VAL A 177 1.87 15.67 41.36
N ARG A 178 2.97 15.08 41.82
CA ARG A 178 3.61 13.90 41.22
C ARG A 178 2.63 12.74 41.07
N ASN A 179 1.98 12.36 42.17
CA ASN A 179 1.05 11.22 42.18
C ASN A 179 -0.17 11.47 41.29
N ARG A 180 -0.68 12.71 41.26
CA ARG A 180 -1.86 13.07 40.45
C ARG A 180 -1.62 12.92 38.95
N PHE A 181 -0.56 13.53 38.41
CA PHE A 181 -0.34 13.40 36.97
C PHE A 181 0.09 11.98 36.59
N LEU A 182 0.86 11.28 37.42
CA LEU A 182 1.22 9.88 37.13
C LEU A 182 -0.02 9.00 37.01
N LEU A 183 -0.94 9.09 37.96
CA LEU A 183 -2.22 8.39 37.90
C LEU A 183 -3.04 8.77 36.65
N ALA A 184 -3.05 10.06 36.30
CA ALA A 184 -3.77 10.56 35.13
C ALA A 184 -3.24 9.94 33.83
N TYR A 185 -1.92 9.82 33.65
CA TYR A 185 -1.34 9.16 32.48
C TYR A 185 -1.48 7.65 32.50
N GLU A 186 -1.37 7.02 33.67
CA GLU A 186 -1.63 5.58 33.80
C GLU A 186 -3.05 5.25 33.31
N LYS A 187 -4.05 6.02 33.76
CA LYS A 187 -5.43 5.89 33.30
C LYS A 187 -5.64 6.26 31.84
N ALA A 188 -4.94 7.28 31.33
CA ALA A 188 -5.00 7.64 29.91
C ALA A 188 -4.37 6.59 28.97
N CYS A 189 -3.45 5.75 29.46
CA CYS A 189 -2.86 4.66 28.67
C CYS A 189 -3.86 3.52 28.42
N ILE A 190 -4.86 3.33 29.28
CA ILE A 190 -5.84 2.24 29.16
C ILE A 190 -6.66 2.36 27.86
N PRO A 191 -7.42 3.45 27.61
CA PRO A 191 -8.21 3.59 26.40
C PRO A 191 -7.32 3.64 25.14
N LEU A 192 -6.09 4.14 25.27
CA LEU A 192 -5.12 4.16 24.18
C LEU A 192 -4.74 2.72 23.77
N ARG A 193 -4.41 1.84 24.73
CA ARG A 193 -4.14 0.42 24.43
C ARG A 193 -5.38 -0.30 23.88
N ALA A 194 -6.55 -0.03 24.47
CA ALA A 194 -7.80 -0.61 23.99
C ALA A 194 -8.09 -0.22 22.54
N TYR A 195 -7.88 1.04 22.18
CA TYR A 195 -8.06 1.53 20.81
C TYR A 195 -7.11 0.86 19.82
N ALA A 196 -5.82 0.72 20.15
CA ALA A 196 -4.87 0.03 19.28
C ALA A 196 -5.31 -1.42 19.00
N LYS A 197 -5.77 -2.13 20.03
CA LYS A 197 -6.16 -3.54 19.94
C LYS A 197 -7.30 -3.80 18.94
N GLU A 198 -8.23 -2.87 18.75
CA GLU A 198 -9.31 -3.03 17.76
C GLU A 198 -8.77 -3.13 16.32
N PHE A 199 -7.58 -2.59 16.05
CA PHE A 199 -6.95 -2.67 14.74
C PHE A 199 -6.33 -4.05 14.46
N ASP A 200 -6.17 -4.91 15.46
CA ASP A 200 -5.58 -6.25 15.29
C ASP A 200 -6.38 -7.11 14.31
N VAL A 201 -7.68 -6.82 14.12
CA VAL A 201 -8.53 -7.46 13.11
C VAL A 201 -7.96 -7.31 11.69
N HIS A 202 -7.18 -6.26 11.43
CA HIS A 202 -6.58 -5.98 10.14
C HIS A 202 -5.19 -6.60 9.93
N VAL A 203 -4.62 -7.29 10.93
CA VAL A 203 -3.30 -7.94 10.84
C VAL A 203 -3.26 -8.93 9.68
N ASN A 204 -4.30 -9.73 9.49
CA ASN A 204 -4.37 -10.69 8.38
C ASN A 204 -4.27 -10.00 7.01
N LEU A 205 -4.94 -8.85 6.85
CA LEU A 205 -4.83 -8.06 5.63
C LEU A 205 -3.45 -7.41 5.52
N TYR A 206 -2.91 -6.89 6.63
CA TYR A 206 -1.59 -6.26 6.69
C TYR A 206 -0.46 -7.20 6.31
N SER A 207 -0.51 -8.46 6.75
CA SER A 207 0.53 -9.47 6.47
C SER A 207 0.30 -10.25 5.17
N LEU A 208 -0.87 -10.11 4.52
CA LEU A 208 -1.17 -10.81 3.26
C LEU A 208 -0.17 -10.42 2.15
N ILE A 209 0.49 -11.41 1.54
CA ILE A 209 1.32 -11.19 0.35
C ILE A 209 0.43 -11.30 -0.89
N ILE A 210 0.26 -10.18 -1.61
CA ILE A 210 -0.65 -10.09 -2.77
C ILE A 210 -0.22 -11.07 -3.87
N SER A 211 1.07 -11.19 -4.15
CA SER A 211 1.59 -12.09 -5.19
C SER A 211 1.21 -13.55 -4.95
N ASP A 212 1.24 -14.01 -3.70
CA ASP A 212 0.92 -15.40 -3.36
C ASP A 212 -0.60 -15.62 -3.36
N TYR A 213 -1.36 -14.62 -2.91
CA TYR A 213 -2.82 -14.63 -3.03
C TYR A 213 -3.27 -14.80 -4.49
N ILE A 214 -2.67 -14.04 -5.42
CA ILE A 214 -3.02 -14.10 -6.85
C ILE A 214 -2.64 -15.44 -7.48
N LYS A 215 -1.48 -16.01 -7.14
CA LYS A 215 -1.07 -17.35 -7.63
C LYS A 215 -2.04 -18.43 -7.18
N ASN A 216 -2.45 -18.42 -5.91
CA ASN A 216 -3.42 -19.38 -5.41
C ASN A 216 -4.77 -19.21 -6.10
N TYR A 217 -5.17 -17.96 -6.34
CA TYR A 217 -6.41 -17.64 -7.06
C TYR A 217 -6.40 -18.13 -8.52
N GLU A 218 -5.25 -18.10 -9.19
CA GLU A 218 -5.07 -18.63 -10.55
C GLU A 218 -5.29 -20.15 -10.60
N ILE A 219 -4.76 -20.89 -9.61
CA ILE A 219 -4.89 -22.34 -9.50
C ILE A 219 -6.36 -22.76 -9.32
N ASP A 220 -7.15 -21.97 -8.58
CA ASP A 220 -8.56 -22.26 -8.33
C ASP A 220 -9.43 -22.18 -9.59
N SER A 221 -8.96 -21.53 -10.68
CA SER A 221 -9.60 -21.49 -12.00
C SER A 221 -11.08 -21.09 -11.98
N LYS A 222 -11.42 -20.10 -11.14
CA LYS A 222 -12.82 -19.65 -10.90
C LYS A 222 -13.52 -19.15 -12.16
N THR A 223 -14.84 -19.30 -12.20
CA THR A 223 -15.70 -18.81 -13.30
C THR A 223 -15.78 -17.28 -13.34
N ALA A 224 -16.17 -16.70 -14.48
CA ALA A 224 -16.30 -15.23 -14.60
C ALA A 224 -17.31 -14.63 -13.60
N ALA A 225 -18.38 -15.36 -13.28
CA ALA A 225 -19.36 -14.93 -12.28
C ALA A 225 -18.77 -14.88 -10.86
N GLU A 226 -17.97 -15.88 -10.49
CA GLU A 226 -17.26 -15.91 -9.20
C GLU A 226 -16.19 -14.82 -9.11
N VAL A 227 -15.44 -14.58 -10.19
CA VAL A 227 -14.47 -13.48 -10.25
C VAL A 227 -15.16 -12.14 -10.04
N LYS A 228 -16.33 -11.93 -10.66
CA LYS A 228 -17.13 -10.72 -10.45
C LYS A 228 -17.53 -10.55 -8.99
N GLU A 229 -18.04 -11.59 -8.35
CA GLU A 229 -18.46 -11.54 -6.94
C GLU A 229 -17.27 -11.29 -6.01
N ASP A 230 -16.13 -11.94 -6.24
CA ASP A 230 -14.92 -11.75 -5.45
C ASP A 230 -14.39 -10.31 -5.56
N ILE A 231 -14.38 -9.74 -6.76
CA ILE A 231 -13.98 -8.34 -6.97
C ILE A 231 -14.98 -7.39 -6.29
N SER A 232 -16.28 -7.64 -6.43
CA SER A 232 -17.33 -6.88 -5.73
C SER A 232 -17.20 -6.95 -4.20
N LEU A 233 -16.84 -8.12 -3.66
CA LEU A 233 -16.55 -8.30 -2.24
C LEU A 233 -15.36 -7.45 -1.80
N HIS A 234 -14.25 -7.46 -2.56
CA HIS A 234 -13.09 -6.62 -2.24
C HIS A 234 -13.42 -5.12 -2.31
N HIS A 235 -14.25 -4.69 -3.27
CA HIS A 235 -14.76 -3.31 -3.30
C HIS A 235 -15.60 -2.97 -2.06
N ARG A 236 -16.49 -3.87 -1.62
CA ARG A 236 -17.30 -3.67 -0.42
C ARG A 236 -16.44 -3.58 0.84
N LEU A 237 -15.44 -4.46 0.96
CA LEU A 237 -14.50 -4.45 2.08
C LEU A 237 -13.61 -3.20 2.07
N LYS A 238 -13.15 -2.75 0.90
CA LYS A 238 -12.43 -1.49 0.75
C LYS A 238 -13.27 -0.30 1.22
N ARG A 239 -14.53 -0.22 0.77
CA ARG A 239 -15.47 0.83 1.18
C ARG A 239 -15.75 0.79 2.69
N SER A 240 -15.89 -0.41 3.25
CA SER A 240 -16.03 -0.58 4.70
C SER A 240 -14.83 0.02 5.44
N LEU A 241 -13.60 -0.21 5.00
CA LEU A 241 -12.41 0.42 5.59
C LEU A 241 -12.43 1.95 5.44
N GLU A 242 -12.87 2.45 4.28
CA GLU A 242 -13.01 3.89 4.03
C GLU A 242 -14.03 4.55 4.97
N GLU A 243 -15.09 3.84 5.35
CA GLU A 243 -16.14 4.35 6.25
C GLU A 243 -15.78 4.17 7.74
N THR A 244 -15.14 3.06 8.13
CA THR A 244 -14.90 2.75 9.55
C THR A 244 -13.62 3.36 10.11
N LEU A 245 -12.56 3.50 9.31
CA LEU A 245 -11.26 3.95 9.83
C LEU A 245 -11.19 5.49 9.85
N PRO A 246 -10.87 6.15 10.97
CA PRO A 246 -10.62 7.60 10.95
C PRO A 246 -9.25 7.94 10.34
N ASN A 247 -9.05 9.21 9.99
CA ASN A 247 -7.70 9.75 9.70
C ASN A 247 -6.96 10.09 11.00
N LEU A 248 -7.68 10.61 12.00
CA LEU A 248 -7.17 11.00 13.30
C LEU A 248 -8.23 10.82 14.38
N ILE A 249 -7.79 10.65 15.63
CA ILE A 249 -8.67 10.61 16.80
C ILE A 249 -7.98 11.26 18.01
N PHE A 250 -8.76 11.81 18.93
CA PHE A 250 -8.28 12.38 20.19
C PHE A 250 -8.63 11.46 21.36
N ILE A 251 -7.63 11.02 22.12
CA ILE A 251 -7.81 10.15 23.28
C ILE A 251 -7.13 10.82 24.47
N GLY A 252 -7.90 11.55 25.28
CA GLY A 252 -7.40 12.32 26.40
C GLY A 252 -6.27 13.29 26.00
N PRO A 253 -5.04 13.14 26.53
CA PRO A 253 -3.92 14.02 26.21
C PRO A 253 -3.27 13.73 24.85
N PHE A 254 -3.71 12.70 24.12
CA PHE A 254 -3.08 12.23 22.89
C PHE A 254 -3.90 12.60 21.66
N TYR A 255 -3.23 13.14 20.64
CA TYR A 255 -3.73 13.15 19.28
C TYR A 255 -3.09 11.98 18.53
N VAL A 256 -3.93 11.06 18.06
CA VAL A 256 -3.50 9.84 17.39
C VAL A 256 -3.77 9.98 15.89
N GLN A 257 -2.73 9.75 15.09
CA GLN A 257 -2.78 9.77 13.63
C GLN A 257 -2.87 8.33 13.10
N ILE A 258 -3.93 8.03 12.36
CA ILE A 258 -4.21 6.72 11.74
C ILE A 258 -4.06 6.78 10.20
N ASP A 259 -4.03 7.99 9.63
CA ASP A 259 -4.03 8.26 8.18
C ASP A 259 -3.12 7.34 7.36
N HIS A 260 -1.87 7.18 7.77
CA HIS A 260 -0.91 6.30 7.08
C HIS A 260 -1.34 4.84 7.04
N LEU A 261 -1.81 4.29 8.17
CA LEU A 261 -2.27 2.90 8.25
C LEU A 261 -3.57 2.72 7.45
N ARG A 262 -4.49 3.68 7.55
CA ARG A 262 -5.74 3.71 6.78
C ARG A 262 -5.47 3.68 5.28
N VAL A 263 -4.65 4.60 4.78
CA VAL A 263 -4.27 4.68 3.35
C VAL A 263 -3.58 3.38 2.92
N PHE A 264 -2.71 2.82 3.74
CA PHE A 264 -2.03 1.56 3.45
C PHE A 264 -3.03 0.40 3.27
N LEU A 265 -3.97 0.20 4.21
CA LEU A 265 -4.95 -0.89 4.15
C LEU A 265 -5.92 -0.73 2.97
N ILE A 266 -6.35 0.49 2.67
CA ILE A 266 -7.21 0.81 1.53
C ILE A 266 -6.49 0.53 0.21
N ASN A 267 -5.24 1.02 0.07
CA ASN A 267 -4.43 0.80 -1.12
C ASN A 267 -4.13 -0.69 -1.32
N LYS A 268 -3.93 -1.43 -0.23
CA LYS A 268 -3.71 -2.88 -0.29
C LYS A 268 -4.92 -3.62 -0.88
N ARG A 269 -6.14 -3.25 -0.48
CA ARG A 269 -7.37 -3.78 -1.10
C ARG A 269 -7.51 -3.35 -2.56
N GLN A 270 -7.20 -2.10 -2.88
CA GLN A 270 -7.21 -1.61 -4.26
C GLN A 270 -6.22 -2.38 -5.15
N GLU A 271 -5.05 -2.69 -4.63
CA GLU A 271 -4.04 -3.45 -5.37
C GLU A 271 -4.50 -4.89 -5.64
N ILE A 272 -5.16 -5.54 -4.66
CA ILE A 272 -5.79 -6.86 -4.87
C ILE A 272 -6.84 -6.79 -5.98
N ILE A 273 -7.72 -5.78 -5.95
CA ILE A 273 -8.75 -5.58 -6.99
C ILE A 273 -8.10 -5.44 -8.37
N ASN A 274 -7.10 -4.56 -8.50
CA ASN A 274 -6.41 -4.32 -9.76
C ASN A 274 -5.74 -5.61 -10.27
N LYS A 275 -5.07 -6.36 -9.39
CA LYS A 275 -4.42 -7.62 -9.78
C LYS A 275 -5.39 -8.72 -10.17
N LEU A 276 -6.56 -8.80 -9.55
CA LEU A 276 -7.62 -9.71 -9.97
C LEU A 276 -8.18 -9.35 -11.35
N LEU A 277 -8.36 -8.06 -11.62
CA LEU A 277 -8.77 -7.56 -12.93
C LEU A 277 -7.70 -7.81 -14.01
N ASP A 278 -6.43 -7.57 -13.69
CA ASP A 278 -5.30 -7.85 -14.58
C ASP A 278 -5.24 -9.34 -14.94
N LEU A 279 -5.38 -10.23 -13.95
CA LEU A 279 -5.40 -11.68 -14.16
C LEU A 279 -6.59 -12.12 -15.03
N PHE A 280 -7.78 -11.58 -14.75
CA PHE A 280 -8.96 -11.88 -15.54
C PHE A 280 -8.82 -11.37 -16.98
N SER A 281 -8.30 -10.16 -17.18
CA SER A 281 -8.00 -9.58 -18.49
C SER A 281 -7.02 -10.44 -19.28
N ALA A 282 -5.92 -10.88 -18.65
CA ALA A 282 -4.94 -11.76 -19.28
C ALA A 282 -5.55 -13.11 -19.70
N ARG A 283 -6.42 -13.70 -18.87
CA ARG A 283 -7.15 -14.93 -19.21
C ARG A 283 -8.09 -14.74 -20.41
N MET A 284 -8.81 -13.62 -20.45
CA MET A 284 -9.69 -13.29 -21.56
C MET A 284 -8.91 -13.06 -22.86
N LYS A 285 -7.77 -12.36 -22.78
CA LYS A 285 -6.85 -12.17 -23.90
C LYS A 285 -6.42 -13.51 -24.49
N GLN A 286 -5.92 -14.44 -23.66
CA GLN A 286 -5.53 -15.77 -24.12
C GLN A 286 -6.70 -16.51 -24.79
N SER A 287 -7.89 -16.44 -24.20
CA SER A 287 -9.08 -17.10 -24.73
C SER A 287 -9.50 -16.57 -26.11
N ILE A 288 -9.35 -15.26 -26.35
CA ILE A 288 -9.60 -14.64 -27.66
C ILE A 288 -8.48 -14.97 -28.65
N GLU A 289 -7.22 -14.97 -28.23
CA GLU A 289 -6.09 -15.33 -29.10
C GLU A 289 -6.20 -16.78 -29.59
N ASP A 290 -6.55 -17.72 -28.71
CA ASP A 290 -6.79 -19.12 -29.07
C ASP A 290 -7.94 -19.24 -30.09
N LEU A 291 -9.03 -18.50 -29.88
CA LEU A 291 -10.18 -18.46 -30.77
C LEU A 291 -9.83 -17.84 -32.15
N LEU A 292 -9.04 -16.77 -32.17
CA LEU A 292 -8.52 -16.17 -33.41
C LEU A 292 -7.61 -17.15 -34.16
N GLN A 293 -6.82 -17.95 -33.43
CA GLN A 293 -5.95 -18.96 -34.04
C GLN A 293 -6.77 -20.08 -34.68
N GLU A 294 -7.87 -20.52 -34.06
CA GLU A 294 -8.79 -21.48 -34.67
C GLU A 294 -9.41 -20.95 -35.96
N TYR A 295 -9.86 -19.69 -35.99
CA TYR A 295 -10.34 -19.06 -37.22
C TYR A 295 -9.26 -18.96 -38.30
N LYS A 296 -8.02 -18.58 -37.93
CA LYS A 296 -6.89 -18.53 -38.86
C LYS A 296 -6.58 -19.91 -39.44
N ASN A 297 -6.66 -20.97 -38.64
CA ASN A 297 -6.45 -22.34 -39.11
C ASN A 297 -7.49 -22.76 -40.16
N VAL A 298 -8.76 -22.38 -39.98
CA VAL A 298 -9.81 -22.61 -41.00
C VAL A 298 -9.49 -21.83 -42.28
N MET A 299 -9.07 -20.57 -42.17
CA MET A 299 -8.75 -19.75 -43.33
C MET A 299 -7.52 -20.24 -44.11
N VAL A 300 -6.48 -20.74 -43.42
CA VAL A 300 -5.31 -21.34 -44.06
C VAL A 300 -5.71 -22.59 -44.84
N LYS A 301 -6.56 -23.46 -44.28
CA LYS A 301 -7.07 -24.65 -44.97
C LYS A 301 -7.90 -24.30 -46.21
N LEU A 302 -8.72 -23.25 -46.13
CA LEU A 302 -9.48 -22.73 -47.27
C LEU A 302 -8.61 -22.14 -48.40
N ALA A 303 -7.37 -21.75 -48.10
CA ALA A 303 -6.45 -21.16 -49.07
C ALA A 303 -5.55 -22.21 -49.76
N VAL A 304 -5.65 -23.49 -49.40
CA VAL A 304 -4.86 -24.57 -50.02
C VAL A 304 -5.29 -24.75 -51.47
N LYS A 305 -4.30 -24.81 -52.38
CA LYS A 305 -4.56 -25.09 -53.80
C LYS A 305 -4.71 -26.59 -54.02
N PRO A 306 -5.72 -27.04 -54.79
CA PRO A 306 -5.91 -28.45 -55.09
C PRO A 306 -4.84 -28.95 -56.07
N GLU A 307 -4.26 -30.11 -55.75
CA GLU A 307 -3.21 -30.76 -56.56
C GLU A 307 -3.79 -31.83 -57.50
N SER A 308 -4.97 -32.36 -57.19
CA SER A 308 -5.67 -33.37 -57.98
C SER A 308 -7.18 -33.19 -57.89
N ILE A 309 -7.93 -33.91 -58.74
CA ILE A 309 -9.40 -33.87 -58.72
C ILE A 309 -9.96 -34.47 -57.43
N GLU A 310 -9.31 -35.49 -56.86
CA GLU A 310 -9.66 -36.07 -55.57
C GLU A 310 -9.49 -35.04 -54.45
N HIS A 311 -8.41 -34.25 -54.49
CA HIS A 311 -8.19 -33.18 -53.53
C HIS A 311 -9.26 -32.08 -53.63
N ILE A 312 -9.82 -31.82 -54.83
CA ILE A 312 -10.98 -30.90 -54.98
C ILE A 312 -12.21 -31.45 -54.25
N PHE A 313 -12.51 -32.74 -54.41
CA PHE A 313 -13.65 -33.37 -53.71
C PHE A 313 -13.45 -33.38 -52.18
N GLU A 314 -12.25 -33.71 -51.71
CA GLU A 314 -11.92 -33.67 -50.27
C GLU A 314 -12.09 -32.27 -49.66
N ILE A 315 -11.62 -31.22 -50.36
CA ILE A 315 -11.80 -29.84 -49.91
C ILE A 315 -13.29 -29.49 -49.88
N ARG A 316 -14.08 -29.94 -50.86
CA ARG A 316 -15.52 -29.67 -50.95
C ARG A 316 -16.32 -30.34 -49.84
N ASP A 317 -16.06 -31.63 -49.57
CA ASP A 317 -16.67 -32.36 -48.46
C ASP A 317 -16.33 -31.70 -47.11
N TRP A 318 -15.07 -31.25 -46.95
CA TRP A 318 -14.69 -30.50 -45.76
C TRP A 318 -15.41 -29.13 -45.69
N MET A 319 -15.56 -28.41 -46.80
CA MET A 319 -16.28 -27.13 -46.85
C MET A 319 -17.73 -27.24 -46.37
N GLU A 320 -18.41 -28.37 -46.61
CA GLU A 320 -19.76 -28.60 -46.08
C GLU A 320 -19.81 -28.63 -44.54
N THR A 321 -18.69 -28.97 -43.89
CA THR A 321 -18.59 -28.98 -42.41
C THR A 321 -18.25 -27.62 -41.80
N ILE A 322 -17.75 -26.67 -42.60
CA ILE A 322 -17.31 -25.34 -42.13
C ILE A 322 -18.44 -24.56 -41.43
N PRO A 323 -19.67 -24.46 -41.97
CA PRO A 323 -20.75 -23.72 -41.32
C PRO A 323 -21.04 -24.18 -39.89
N MET A 324 -20.95 -25.49 -39.62
CA MET A 324 -21.14 -26.04 -38.27
C MET A 324 -20.00 -25.62 -37.34
N SER A 325 -18.74 -25.74 -37.80
CA SER A 325 -17.56 -25.34 -37.01
C SER A 325 -17.52 -23.84 -36.72
N VAL A 326 -17.84 -23.00 -37.72
CA VAL A 326 -17.88 -21.54 -37.55
C VAL A 326 -18.97 -21.15 -36.57
N LYS A 327 -20.13 -21.82 -36.61
CA LYS A 327 -21.21 -21.57 -35.66
C LYS A 327 -20.81 -21.89 -34.22
N SER A 328 -20.09 -22.99 -33.97
CA SER A 328 -19.60 -23.32 -32.62
C SER A 328 -18.55 -22.31 -32.12
N LEU A 329 -17.70 -21.80 -33.00
CA LEU A 329 -16.74 -20.74 -32.69
C LEU A 329 -17.46 -19.41 -32.40
N GLU A 330 -18.51 -19.08 -33.14
CA GLU A 330 -19.34 -17.89 -32.92
C GLU A 330 -20.07 -17.94 -31.56
N GLU A 331 -20.63 -19.10 -31.20
CA GLU A 331 -21.23 -19.31 -29.87
C GLU A 331 -20.21 -19.16 -28.74
N THR A 332 -18.98 -19.65 -28.95
CA THR A 332 -17.88 -19.47 -28.00
C THR A 332 -17.45 -18.00 -27.90
N CYS A 333 -17.36 -17.28 -29.02
CA CYS A 333 -17.10 -15.85 -29.04
C CYS A 333 -18.18 -15.09 -28.25
N LYS A 334 -19.46 -15.37 -28.48
CA LYS A 334 -20.59 -14.76 -27.74
C LYS A 334 -20.48 -14.99 -26.22
N ARG A 335 -20.08 -16.18 -25.79
CA ARG A 335 -19.84 -16.48 -24.37
C ARG A 335 -18.70 -15.64 -23.81
N TYR A 336 -17.56 -15.56 -24.50
CA TYR A 336 -16.45 -14.71 -24.05
C TYR A 336 -16.82 -13.23 -24.01
N LEU A 337 -17.65 -12.73 -24.92
CA LEU A 337 -18.15 -11.36 -24.87
C LEU A 337 -18.96 -11.09 -23.59
N LEU A 338 -19.80 -12.03 -23.15
CA LEU A 338 -20.51 -11.91 -21.87
C LEU A 338 -19.56 -11.93 -20.67
N GLU A 339 -18.46 -12.68 -20.75
CA GLU A 339 -17.43 -12.67 -19.70
C GLU A 339 -16.66 -11.34 -19.69
N TYR A 340 -16.42 -10.71 -20.84
CA TYR A 340 -15.83 -9.37 -20.93
C TYR A 340 -16.68 -8.29 -20.25
N ASP A 341 -18.01 -8.45 -20.17
CA ASP A 341 -18.89 -7.50 -19.48
C ASP A 341 -18.51 -7.34 -17.99
N VAL A 342 -17.79 -8.30 -17.40
CA VAL A 342 -17.22 -8.17 -16.05
C VAL A 342 -16.18 -7.04 -15.99
N LEU A 343 -15.32 -6.93 -16.99
CA LEU A 343 -14.32 -5.85 -17.06
C LEU A 343 -14.99 -4.49 -17.27
N ASP A 344 -16.01 -4.43 -18.12
CA ASP A 344 -16.79 -3.21 -18.36
C ASP A 344 -17.55 -2.78 -17.09
N HIS A 345 -18.09 -3.74 -16.31
CA HIS A 345 -18.77 -3.47 -15.04
C HIS A 345 -17.86 -2.76 -14.02
N PHE A 346 -16.57 -3.09 -13.99
CA PHE A 346 -15.58 -2.46 -13.13
C PHE A 346 -14.81 -1.32 -13.80
N TRP A 347 -15.23 -0.92 -15.01
CA TRP A 347 -14.63 0.19 -15.75
C TRP A 347 -13.14 -0.03 -16.03
N TYR A 348 -12.75 -1.29 -16.23
CA TYR A 348 -11.38 -1.67 -16.51
C TYR A 348 -11.07 -1.42 -17.99
N ALA A 349 -10.06 -0.59 -18.25
CA ALA A 349 -9.66 -0.23 -19.61
C ALA A 349 -8.84 -1.37 -20.24
N LEU A 350 -9.35 -1.92 -21.34
CA LEU A 350 -8.62 -2.87 -22.18
C LEU A 350 -7.52 -2.15 -22.96
N GLY A 351 -6.41 -2.85 -23.22
CA GLY A 351 -5.40 -2.39 -24.16
C GLY A 351 -5.95 -2.31 -25.59
N ASN A 352 -5.40 -1.41 -26.41
CA ASN A 352 -5.87 -1.23 -27.80
C ASN A 352 -5.79 -2.54 -28.61
N GLU A 353 -4.71 -3.31 -28.45
CA GLU A 353 -4.56 -4.61 -29.13
C GLU A 353 -5.65 -5.60 -28.72
N ASP A 354 -5.95 -5.69 -27.43
CA ASP A 354 -6.97 -6.63 -26.92
C ASP A 354 -8.37 -6.22 -27.38
N PHE A 355 -8.62 -4.91 -27.46
CA PHE A 355 -9.85 -4.36 -28.01
C PHE A 355 -9.97 -4.65 -29.52
N GLU A 356 -8.91 -4.45 -30.30
CA GLU A 356 -8.86 -4.79 -31.72
C GLU A 356 -9.09 -6.29 -31.93
N ASN A 357 -8.43 -7.14 -31.17
CA ASN A 357 -8.58 -8.60 -31.21
C ASN A 357 -10.03 -9.03 -30.90
N LYS A 358 -10.67 -8.41 -29.90
CA LYS A 358 -12.09 -8.64 -29.57
C LYS A 358 -13.00 -8.36 -30.77
N TRP A 359 -12.80 -7.22 -31.44
CA TRP A 359 -13.60 -6.87 -32.62
C TRP A 359 -13.26 -7.69 -33.85
N GLU A 360 -11.99 -8.07 -34.00
CA GLU A 360 -11.57 -8.96 -35.07
C GLU A 360 -12.26 -10.31 -34.94
N ALA A 361 -12.28 -10.90 -33.73
CA ALA A 361 -12.97 -12.16 -33.42
C ALA A 361 -14.44 -12.16 -33.82
N ILE A 362 -15.14 -11.03 -33.63
CA ILE A 362 -16.54 -10.85 -34.04
C ILE A 362 -16.68 -10.82 -35.58
N GLY A 363 -15.70 -10.26 -36.29
CA GLY A 363 -15.71 -10.13 -37.75
C GLY A 363 -15.26 -11.38 -38.51
N TRP A 364 -14.55 -12.31 -37.86
CA TRP A 364 -13.98 -13.52 -38.50
C TRP A 364 -15.01 -14.45 -39.16
N PRO A 365 -16.18 -14.73 -38.58
CA PRO A 365 -17.20 -15.57 -39.22
C PRO A 365 -17.57 -15.06 -40.63
N LEU A 366 -17.81 -13.76 -40.78
CA LEU A 366 -18.14 -13.16 -42.08
C LEU A 366 -16.99 -13.30 -43.07
N ARG A 367 -15.74 -13.07 -42.62
CA ARG A 367 -14.55 -13.23 -43.48
C ARG A 367 -14.40 -14.67 -43.97
N ILE A 368 -14.67 -15.67 -43.12
CA ILE A 368 -14.63 -17.07 -43.51
C ILE A 368 -15.71 -17.39 -44.55
N TYR A 369 -16.96 -16.95 -44.35
CA TYR A 369 -18.02 -17.17 -45.34
C TYR A 369 -17.71 -16.53 -46.69
N GLN A 370 -17.17 -15.30 -46.71
CA GLN A 370 -16.72 -14.66 -47.95
C GLN A 370 -15.60 -15.47 -48.63
N GLN A 371 -14.67 -16.03 -47.86
CA GLN A 371 -13.60 -16.86 -48.40
C GLN A 371 -14.10 -18.20 -48.93
N VAL A 372 -15.12 -18.81 -48.29
CA VAL A 372 -15.78 -20.02 -48.79
C VAL A 372 -16.42 -19.76 -50.15
N ASP A 373 -17.12 -18.63 -50.34
CA ASP A 373 -17.71 -18.28 -51.64
C ASP A 373 -16.66 -18.09 -52.74
N VAL A 374 -15.50 -17.53 -52.39
CA VAL A 374 -14.37 -17.38 -53.32
C VAL A 374 -13.73 -18.74 -53.63
N ALA A 375 -13.52 -19.57 -52.62
CA ALA A 375 -12.96 -20.91 -52.77
C ALA A 375 -13.89 -21.82 -53.61
N ASP A 376 -15.20 -21.76 -53.41
CA ASP A 376 -16.17 -22.54 -54.20
C ASP A 376 -16.14 -22.16 -55.70
N LYS A 377 -16.00 -20.87 -56.01
CA LYS A 377 -15.80 -20.42 -57.40
C LYS A 377 -14.47 -20.90 -57.97
N PHE A 378 -13.39 -20.77 -57.21
CA PHE A 378 -12.06 -21.20 -57.62
C PHE A 378 -11.99 -22.72 -57.86
N LEU A 379 -12.62 -23.52 -57.01
CA LEU A 379 -12.66 -24.98 -57.16
C LEU A 379 -13.45 -25.39 -58.41
N LYS A 380 -14.54 -24.69 -58.75
CA LYS A 380 -15.28 -24.90 -60.01
C LYS A 380 -14.42 -24.61 -61.24
N GLU A 381 -13.63 -23.54 -61.21
CA GLU A 381 -12.71 -23.19 -62.30
C GLU A 381 -11.59 -24.23 -62.46
N GLU A 382 -10.99 -24.70 -61.35
CA GLU A 382 -9.99 -25.75 -61.38
C GLU A 382 -10.57 -27.11 -61.81
N GLU A 383 -11.80 -27.44 -61.40
CA GLU A 383 -12.52 -28.64 -61.88
C GLU A 383 -12.69 -28.61 -63.40
N GLU A 384 -13.12 -27.50 -63.99
CA GLU A 384 -13.19 -27.35 -65.44
C GLU A 384 -11.82 -27.48 -66.12
N ARG A 385 -10.76 -26.98 -65.47
CA ARG A 385 -9.39 -27.10 -65.97
C ARG A 385 -8.92 -28.55 -65.98
N TYR A 386 -9.09 -29.27 -64.87
CA TYR A 386 -8.74 -30.68 -64.77
C TYR A 386 -9.58 -31.54 -65.72
N TYR A 387 -10.86 -31.21 -65.91
CA TYR A 387 -11.71 -31.89 -66.90
C TYR A 387 -11.20 -31.70 -68.34
N LYS A 388 -10.78 -30.48 -68.72
CA LYS A 388 -10.15 -30.23 -70.03
C LYS A 388 -8.83 -30.97 -70.20
N LEU A 389 -8.02 -31.04 -69.14
CA LEU A 389 -6.77 -31.79 -69.15
C LEU A 389 -7.05 -33.28 -69.35
N GLN A 390 -8.02 -33.85 -68.63
CA GLN A 390 -8.45 -35.23 -68.78
C GLN A 390 -8.92 -35.53 -70.21
N LEU A 391 -9.76 -34.67 -70.81
CA LEU A 391 -10.20 -34.85 -72.19
C LEU A 391 -9.03 -34.84 -73.19
N ASN A 392 -8.04 -33.98 -72.97
CA ASN A 392 -6.85 -33.93 -73.81
C ASN A 392 -5.96 -35.17 -73.62
N ASP A 393 -5.81 -35.65 -72.39
CA ASP A 393 -5.07 -36.87 -72.08
C ASP A 393 -5.78 -38.09 -72.66
N GLU A 394 -7.12 -38.17 -72.59
CA GLU A 394 -7.93 -39.19 -73.26
C GLU A 394 -7.77 -39.14 -74.78
N PHE A 395 -7.79 -37.95 -75.39
CA PHE A 395 -7.54 -37.81 -76.82
C PHE A 395 -6.14 -38.29 -77.19
N THR A 396 -5.11 -37.87 -76.46
CA THR A 396 -3.71 -38.26 -76.68
C THR A 396 -3.51 -39.77 -76.49
N LEU A 397 -4.20 -40.37 -75.52
CA LEU A 397 -4.19 -41.79 -75.25
C LEU A 397 -4.90 -42.57 -76.36
N ASN A 398 -6.04 -42.10 -76.85
CA ASN A 398 -6.73 -42.68 -78.00
C ASN A 398 -5.86 -42.61 -79.26
N ASP A 399 -5.22 -41.48 -79.54
CA ASP A 399 -4.30 -41.33 -80.68
C ASP A 399 -3.10 -42.29 -80.57
N ARG A 400 -2.57 -42.49 -79.35
CA ARG A 400 -1.55 -43.51 -79.07
C ARG A 400 -2.09 -44.93 -79.29
N ILE A 401 -3.31 -45.22 -78.84
CA ILE A 401 -3.95 -46.52 -79.04
C ILE A 401 -4.17 -46.78 -80.53
N ASP A 402 -4.64 -45.81 -81.30
CA ASP A 402 -4.84 -45.94 -82.75
C ASP A 402 -3.52 -46.13 -83.48
N THR A 403 -2.47 -45.40 -83.08
CA THR A 403 -1.11 -45.59 -83.60
C THR A 403 -0.58 -46.99 -83.28
N LEU A 404 -0.74 -47.46 -82.05
CA LEU A 404 -0.35 -48.82 -81.65
C LEU A 404 -1.19 -49.87 -82.38
N THR A 405 -2.49 -49.63 -82.58
CA THR A 405 -3.40 -50.55 -83.25
C THR A 405 -3.08 -50.67 -84.73
N THR A 406 -2.82 -49.55 -85.42
CA THR A 406 -2.36 -49.55 -86.82
C THR A 406 -1.02 -50.27 -86.97
N GLN A 407 -0.10 -50.08 -86.03
CA GLN A 407 1.17 -50.82 -85.99
C GLN A 407 0.98 -52.32 -85.72
N VAL A 408 0.08 -52.72 -84.82
CA VAL A 408 -0.25 -54.14 -84.58
C VAL A 408 -0.90 -54.77 -85.81
N VAL A 409 -1.79 -54.04 -86.51
CA VAL A 409 -2.41 -54.50 -87.76
C VAL A 409 -1.38 -54.64 -88.87
N SER A 410 -0.42 -53.72 -89.02
CA SER A 410 0.67 -53.88 -89.99
C SER A 410 1.57 -55.06 -89.64
N MET A 411 1.83 -55.30 -88.36
CA MET A 411 2.57 -56.46 -87.86
C MET A 411 1.86 -57.79 -88.15
N SER A 412 0.52 -57.82 -88.23
CA SER A 412 -0.25 -59.02 -88.59
C SER A 412 -0.03 -59.49 -90.06
N GLY A 413 0.53 -58.61 -90.90
CA GLY A 413 0.91 -58.90 -92.28
C GLY A 413 2.28 -59.55 -92.46
N TYR A 414 3.10 -59.62 -91.40
CA TYR A 414 4.42 -60.24 -91.45
C TYR A 414 4.31 -61.77 -91.52
N ARG A 415 4.49 -62.33 -92.73
CA ARG A 415 4.38 -63.77 -93.01
C ARG A 415 5.67 -64.42 -93.54
N ASP A 416 6.76 -63.66 -93.65
CA ASP A 416 8.02 -64.11 -94.23
C ASP A 416 9.06 -64.44 -93.12
N VAL A 417 9.39 -65.72 -92.96
CA VAL A 417 10.28 -66.23 -91.91
C VAL A 417 11.74 -65.75 -92.09
N SER A 418 12.10 -65.32 -93.29
CA SER A 418 13.45 -64.89 -93.69
C SER A 418 13.88 -63.53 -93.13
N LYS A 419 12.90 -62.67 -92.76
CA LYS A 419 13.12 -61.27 -92.30
C LYS A 419 12.87 -61.06 -90.80
N THR A 420 12.90 -62.15 -90.04
CA THR A 420 12.62 -62.18 -88.60
C THR A 420 13.49 -61.22 -87.77
N HIS A 421 14.76 -61.01 -88.12
CA HIS A 421 15.62 -60.08 -87.40
C HIS A 421 15.20 -58.60 -87.57
N GLU A 422 14.75 -58.22 -88.77
CA GLU A 422 14.25 -56.87 -89.07
C GLU A 422 12.91 -56.63 -88.35
N TYR A 423 12.00 -57.60 -88.38
CA TYR A 423 10.73 -57.53 -87.64
C TYR A 423 10.92 -57.42 -86.12
N THR A 424 11.92 -58.11 -85.56
CA THR A 424 12.23 -58.03 -84.13
C THR A 424 12.77 -56.66 -83.72
N GLN A 425 13.54 -56.00 -84.60
CA GLN A 425 14.02 -54.63 -84.35
C GLN A 425 12.92 -53.58 -84.45
N GLU A 426 11.94 -53.75 -85.34
CA GLU A 426 10.77 -52.86 -85.42
C GLU A 426 9.86 -53.00 -84.20
N ILE A 427 9.57 -54.23 -83.75
CA ILE A 427 8.76 -54.47 -82.55
C ILE A 427 9.42 -53.86 -81.30
N ARG A 428 10.76 -53.90 -81.21
CA ARG A 428 11.53 -53.29 -80.11
C ARG A 428 11.55 -51.76 -80.09
N LYS A 429 11.13 -51.09 -81.16
CA LYS A 429 11.03 -49.62 -81.23
C LYS A 429 9.63 -49.10 -80.85
N VAL A 430 8.65 -49.99 -80.85
CA VAL A 430 7.23 -49.68 -80.59
C VAL A 430 6.86 -49.88 -79.11
N TRP A 431 7.55 -50.78 -78.42
CA TRP A 431 7.59 -50.91 -76.95
C TRP A 431 8.74 -50.10 -76.38
#